data_AF-A0A2W4JUH5-F1
#
_entry.id   AF-A0A2W4JUH5-F1
#
_cell.length_a   1.000
_cell.length_b   1.000
_cell.length_c   1.000
_cell.angle_alpha   90.00
_cell.angle_beta   90.00
_cell.angle_gamma   90.00
#
_symmetry.space_group_name_H-M   'P 1'
#
loop_
_entity.id
_entity.type
_entity.pdbx_description
1 polymer ?
#
loop_
_entity_poly.entity_id
_entity_poly.type
_entity_poly.pdbx_seq_one_letter_code
_entity_poly.pdbx_strand_id
1 'polypeptide(L)'
;MHKKAYDVAVIGFALFSMFFGAGNLIFPPYLGFQLSGKWFWGLLGFTLTGIGLPLLGIIAMAQNGGNFENFAGRAGRAFANGIYFTIVLCIGPLLAIPRTGATTYEMGILPFMPGFNILAASLIYFLINIYFTINESKVIDYIGKLMTPFLFAMLAIIITIGVVNPIGGITVSDAVNPFGRAFSEGYQTMDALASVVFAGIIINSVKERGNEKRGKKRKLKIISE
;
A
#
# COMPACT_ATOMS: atom_id res chain seq x y z
N MET A 1 23.77 8.82 17.53
CA MET A 1 22.87 7.67 17.32
C MET A 1 21.42 8.06 17.03
N HIS A 2 20.82 9.07 17.68
CA HIS A 2 19.41 9.46 17.51
C HIS A 2 18.94 9.74 16.06
N LYS A 3 19.76 10.35 15.19
CA LYS A 3 19.36 10.64 13.79
C LYS A 3 19.12 9.40 12.94
N LYS A 4 19.82 8.29 13.20
CA LYS A 4 19.72 7.07 12.37
C LYS A 4 18.43 6.31 12.66
N ALA A 5 18.05 6.21 13.94
CA ALA A 5 16.78 5.60 14.36
C ALA A 5 15.57 6.44 13.88
N TYR A 6 15.69 7.77 13.94
CA TYR A 6 14.66 8.67 13.42
C TYR A 6 14.48 8.52 11.90
N ASP A 7 15.57 8.54 11.13
CA ASP A 7 15.50 8.36 9.66
C ASP A 7 14.90 6.98 9.30
N VAL A 8 15.24 5.91 10.05
CA VAL A 8 14.64 4.57 9.86
C VAL A 8 13.15 4.56 10.19
N ALA A 9 12.73 5.18 11.30
CA ALA A 9 11.32 5.28 11.65
C ALA A 9 10.53 6.04 10.59
N VAL A 10 11.05 7.16 10.08
CA VAL A 10 10.41 7.94 9.01
C VAL A 10 10.25 7.12 7.73
N ILE A 11 11.29 6.39 7.32
CA ILE A 11 11.21 5.51 6.14
C ILE A 11 10.22 4.36 6.37
N GLY A 12 10.22 3.76 7.57
CA GLY A 12 9.29 2.71 7.95
C GLY A 12 7.83 3.19 7.94
N PHE A 13 7.54 4.37 8.47
CA PHE A 13 6.22 4.98 8.42
C PHE A 13 5.81 5.39 7.00
N ALA A 14 6.74 5.84 6.16
CA ALA A 14 6.46 6.14 4.76
C ALA A 14 6.10 4.86 3.98
N LEU A 15 6.89 3.80 4.13
CA LEU A 15 6.57 2.48 3.56
C LEU A 15 5.23 1.99 4.08
N PHE A 16 5.02 2.00 5.40
CA PHE A 16 3.75 1.63 6.00
C PHE A 16 2.59 2.41 5.38
N SER A 17 2.65 3.73 5.27
CA SER A 17 1.56 4.51 4.70
C SER A 17 1.32 4.25 3.21
N MET A 18 2.33 3.81 2.46
CA MET A 18 2.17 3.46 1.04
C MET A 18 1.50 2.10 0.86
N PHE A 19 1.77 1.14 1.75
CA PHE A 19 1.14 -0.18 1.71
C PHE A 19 -0.18 -0.25 2.50
N PHE A 20 -0.36 0.57 3.53
CA PHE A 20 -1.57 0.61 4.35
C PHE A 20 -2.68 1.40 3.64
N GLY A 21 -3.03 0.99 2.42
CA GLY A 21 -4.05 1.60 1.58
C GLY A 21 -5.47 1.07 1.85
N ALA A 22 -6.42 1.47 1.01
CA ALA A 22 -7.85 1.12 1.15
C ALA A 22 -8.11 -0.40 1.19
N GLY A 23 -7.35 -1.19 0.42
CA GLY A 23 -7.48 -2.65 0.45
C GLY A 23 -7.21 -3.23 1.84
N ASN A 24 -6.12 -2.81 2.48
CA ASN A 24 -5.76 -3.29 3.81
C ASN A 24 -6.67 -2.74 4.93
N LEU A 25 -7.47 -1.71 4.65
CA LEU A 25 -8.50 -1.23 5.56
C LEU A 25 -9.83 -1.99 5.40
N ILE A 26 -10.20 -2.37 4.18
CA ILE A 26 -11.51 -2.96 3.85
C ILE A 26 -11.49 -4.49 3.96
N PHE A 27 -10.47 -5.15 3.44
CA PHE A 27 -10.45 -6.61 3.34
C PHE A 27 -10.37 -7.33 4.69
N PRO A 28 -9.54 -6.91 5.68
CA PRO A 28 -9.44 -7.65 6.93
C PRO A 28 -10.75 -7.67 7.75
N PRO A 29 -11.49 -6.56 7.93
CA PRO A 29 -12.80 -6.61 8.58
C PRO A 29 -13.81 -7.48 7.81
N TYR A 30 -13.82 -7.38 6.48
CA TYR A 30 -14.69 -8.17 5.62
C TYR A 30 -14.40 -9.69 5.72
N LEU A 31 -13.12 -10.07 5.67
CA LEU A 31 -12.68 -11.45 5.87
C LEU A 31 -12.98 -11.95 7.27
N GLY A 32 -12.72 -11.13 8.29
CA GLY A 32 -13.04 -11.46 9.68
C GLY A 32 -14.52 -11.77 9.86
N PHE A 33 -15.38 -10.94 9.28
CA PHE A 33 -16.83 -11.15 9.27
C PHE A 33 -17.23 -12.45 8.57
N GLN A 34 -16.67 -12.74 7.39
CA GLN A 34 -17.04 -13.96 6.64
C GLN A 34 -16.50 -15.25 7.24
N LEU A 35 -15.35 -15.20 7.90
CA LEU A 35 -14.71 -16.37 8.47
C LEU A 35 -15.22 -16.68 9.88
N SER A 36 -15.95 -15.78 10.53
CA SER A 36 -16.53 -15.93 11.87
C SER A 36 -15.55 -16.61 12.84
N GLY A 37 -15.92 -17.74 13.46
CA GLY A 37 -15.07 -18.47 14.42
C GLY A 37 -13.73 -19.01 13.87
N LYS A 38 -13.48 -19.01 12.56
CA LYS A 38 -12.23 -19.45 11.92
C LYS A 38 -11.31 -18.28 11.51
N TRP A 39 -11.57 -17.07 12.01
CA TRP A 39 -10.81 -15.85 11.67
C TRP A 39 -9.29 -15.99 11.82
N PHE A 40 -8.80 -16.78 12.78
CA PHE A 40 -7.36 -16.98 13.00
C PHE A 40 -6.64 -17.59 11.79
N TRP A 41 -7.28 -18.57 11.13
CA TRP A 41 -6.74 -19.14 9.88
C TRP A 41 -6.74 -18.11 8.74
N GLY A 42 -7.75 -17.24 8.73
CA GLY A 42 -7.81 -16.10 7.82
C GLY A 42 -6.67 -15.11 8.06
N LEU A 43 -6.41 -14.76 9.32
CA LEU A 43 -5.31 -13.89 9.71
C LEU A 43 -3.98 -14.44 9.20
N LEU A 44 -3.70 -15.72 9.40
CA LEU A 44 -2.46 -16.36 8.92
C LEU A 44 -2.34 -16.30 7.39
N GLY A 45 -3.39 -16.68 6.67
CA GLY A 45 -3.41 -16.65 5.20
C GLY A 45 -3.18 -15.25 4.65
N PHE A 46 -3.94 -14.26 5.15
CA PHE A 46 -3.83 -12.87 4.72
C PHE A 46 -2.48 -12.26 5.09
N THR A 47 -1.94 -12.55 6.29
CA THR A 47 -0.64 -12.00 6.71
C THR A 47 0.50 -12.50 5.82
N LEU A 48 0.47 -13.79 5.43
CA LEU A 48 1.51 -14.35 4.58
C LEU A 48 1.60 -13.65 3.21
N THR A 49 0.46 -13.38 2.58
CA THR A 49 0.44 -12.79 1.23
C THR A 49 0.30 -11.27 1.22
N GLY A 50 -0.54 -10.71 2.08
CA GLY A 50 -0.79 -9.27 2.18
C GLY A 50 0.33 -8.50 2.88
N ILE A 51 1.14 -9.14 3.73
CA ILE A 51 2.27 -8.49 4.41
C ILE A 51 3.60 -9.18 4.06
N GLY A 52 3.64 -10.51 4.15
CA GLY A 52 4.86 -11.28 3.92
C GLY A 52 5.45 -11.10 2.52
N LEU A 53 4.63 -11.28 1.47
CA LEU A 53 5.10 -11.13 0.08
C LEU A 53 5.56 -9.69 -0.25
N PRO A 54 4.82 -8.62 0.07
CA PRO A 54 5.31 -7.25 -0.10
C PRO A 54 6.63 -7.00 0.63
N LEU A 55 6.76 -7.47 1.87
CA LEU A 55 7.99 -7.34 2.65
C LEU A 55 9.17 -8.03 1.95
N LEU A 56 8.97 -9.25 1.43
CA LEU A 56 9.98 -9.96 0.65
C LEU A 56 10.37 -9.18 -0.61
N GLY A 57 9.41 -8.56 -1.30
CA GLY A 57 9.67 -7.71 -2.46
C GLY A 57 10.51 -6.47 -2.11
N ILE A 58 10.21 -5.80 -0.99
CA ILE A 58 11.01 -4.67 -0.49
C ILE A 58 12.44 -5.12 -0.18
N ILE A 59 12.60 -6.24 0.53
CA ILE A 59 13.92 -6.78 0.89
C ILE A 59 14.71 -7.16 -0.37
N ALA A 60 14.08 -7.83 -1.33
CA ALA A 60 14.71 -8.21 -2.58
C ALA A 60 15.20 -6.98 -3.37
N MET A 61 14.39 -5.92 -3.44
CA MET A 61 14.80 -4.66 -4.06
C MET A 61 15.92 -3.96 -3.28
N ALA A 62 15.87 -3.97 -1.95
CA ALA A 62 16.91 -3.38 -1.10
C ALA A 62 18.26 -4.06 -1.31
N GLN A 63 18.29 -5.39 -1.41
CA GLN A 63 19.51 -6.15 -1.69
C GLN A 63 20.08 -5.86 -3.09
N ASN A 64 19.23 -5.50 -4.05
CA ASN A 64 19.62 -5.10 -5.40
C ASN A 64 19.81 -3.58 -5.55
N GLY A 65 19.94 -2.86 -4.44
CA GLY A 65 20.23 -1.43 -4.42
C GLY A 65 19.08 -0.54 -4.93
N GLY A 66 17.84 -1.02 -4.94
CA GLY A 66 16.68 -0.28 -5.44
C GLY A 66 16.59 -0.19 -6.96
N ASN A 67 17.40 -0.96 -7.70
CA ASN A 67 17.34 -1.02 -9.15
C ASN A 67 16.59 -2.28 -9.61
N PHE A 68 15.49 -2.08 -10.32
CA PHE A 68 14.64 -3.16 -10.81
C PHE A 68 15.34 -4.04 -11.86
N GLU A 69 16.19 -3.45 -12.70
CA GLU A 69 16.96 -4.18 -13.70
C GLU A 69 17.97 -5.12 -13.04
N ASN A 70 18.58 -4.72 -11.91
CA ASN A 70 19.47 -5.61 -11.16
C ASN A 70 18.72 -6.77 -10.51
N PHE A 71 17.48 -6.53 -10.06
CA PHE A 71 16.61 -7.55 -9.48
C PHE A 71 16.13 -8.55 -10.53
N ALA A 72 15.43 -8.09 -11.56
CA ALA A 72 14.78 -8.96 -12.56
C ALA A 72 15.73 -9.36 -13.70
N GLY A 73 16.82 -8.63 -13.93
CA GLY A 73 17.78 -8.88 -15.00
C GLY A 73 18.59 -10.17 -14.82
N ARG A 74 18.59 -10.76 -13.61
CA ARG A 74 19.15 -12.11 -13.38
C ARG A 74 18.43 -13.19 -14.19
N ALA A 75 17.17 -12.96 -14.57
CA ALA A 75 16.39 -13.82 -15.46
C ALA A 75 16.48 -13.39 -16.95
N GLY A 76 17.25 -12.34 -17.26
CA GLY A 76 17.43 -11.77 -18.60
C GLY A 76 16.80 -10.38 -18.76
N ARG A 77 17.43 -9.53 -19.57
CA ARG A 77 16.98 -8.13 -19.79
C ARG A 77 15.58 -8.04 -20.41
N ALA A 78 15.26 -8.91 -21.36
CA ALA A 78 13.93 -8.94 -21.98
C ALA A 78 12.83 -9.29 -20.96
N PHE A 79 13.10 -10.25 -20.07
CA PHE A 79 12.20 -10.60 -18.98
C PHE A 79 12.02 -9.43 -18.01
N ALA A 80 13.11 -8.80 -17.59
CA ALA A 80 13.08 -7.65 -16.68
C ALA A 80 12.23 -6.49 -17.23
N ASN A 81 12.42 -6.15 -18.50
CA ASN A 81 11.64 -5.09 -19.14
C ASN A 81 10.17 -5.47 -19.29
N GLY A 82 9.88 -6.72 -19.70
CA GLY A 82 8.51 -7.22 -19.85
C GLY A 82 7.74 -7.21 -18.53
N ILE A 83 8.36 -7.70 -17.44
CA ILE A 83 7.70 -7.75 -16.14
C ILE A 83 7.56 -6.34 -15.53
N TYR A 84 8.56 -5.46 -15.68
CA TYR A 84 8.46 -4.08 -15.23
C TYR A 84 7.31 -3.35 -15.91
N PHE A 85 7.25 -3.44 -17.25
CA PHE A 85 6.18 -2.84 -18.04
C PHE A 85 4.80 -3.36 -17.62
N THR A 86 4.68 -4.68 -17.44
CA THR A 86 3.44 -5.31 -16.97
C THR A 86 3.03 -4.79 -15.59
N ILE A 87 3.97 -4.73 -14.63
CA ILE A 87 3.69 -4.23 -13.27
C ILE A 87 3.22 -2.78 -13.31
N VAL A 88 3.88 -1.92 -14.07
CA VAL A 88 3.51 -0.50 -14.20
C VAL A 88 2.12 -0.36 -14.82
N LEU A 89 1.77 -1.15 -15.84
CA LEU A 89 0.43 -1.15 -16.43
C LEU A 89 -0.64 -1.64 -15.45
N CYS A 90 -0.37 -2.70 -14.69
CA CYS A 90 -1.28 -3.24 -13.68
C CYS A 90 -1.54 -2.24 -12.55
N ILE A 91 -0.50 -1.61 -12.01
CA ILE A 91 -0.63 -0.63 -10.92
C ILE A 91 -1.25 0.66 -11.41
N GLY A 92 -0.84 1.15 -12.58
CA GLY A 92 -1.34 2.39 -13.14
C GLY A 92 -2.70 2.19 -13.82
N PRO A 93 -2.77 2.30 -15.15
CA PRO A 93 -4.01 2.51 -15.87
C PRO A 93 -4.97 1.31 -15.91
N LEU A 94 -4.48 0.08 -15.84
CA LEU A 94 -5.30 -1.07 -16.24
C LEU A 94 -6.08 -1.73 -15.09
N LEU A 95 -5.50 -1.86 -13.90
CA LEU A 95 -6.13 -2.65 -12.83
C LEU A 95 -6.33 -1.86 -11.55
N ALA A 96 -5.26 -1.42 -10.88
CA ALA A 96 -5.40 -0.89 -9.52
C ALA A 96 -6.14 0.45 -9.49
N ILE A 97 -5.80 1.41 -10.37
CA ILE A 97 -6.49 2.71 -10.43
C ILE A 97 -7.99 2.54 -10.74
N PRO A 98 -8.43 1.85 -11.81
CA PRO A 98 -9.86 1.61 -12.06
C PRO A 98 -10.57 0.89 -10.91
N ARG A 99 -9.92 -0.13 -10.33
CA ARG A 99 -10.48 -0.90 -9.21
C ARG A 99 -10.77 -0.03 -8.00
N THR A 100 -9.86 0.88 -7.63
CA THR A 100 -10.08 1.77 -6.47
C THR A 100 -11.29 2.69 -6.67
N GLY A 101 -11.52 3.17 -7.89
CA GLY A 101 -12.71 3.95 -8.24
C GLY A 101 -14.00 3.13 -8.13
N ALA A 102 -14.00 1.92 -8.69
CA ALA A 102 -15.14 1.00 -8.60
C ALA A 102 -15.46 0.63 -7.14
N THR A 103 -14.45 0.28 -6.34
CA THR A 103 -14.64 -0.03 -4.91
C THR A 103 -15.15 1.18 -4.13
N THR A 104 -14.70 2.39 -4.43
CA THR A 104 -15.21 3.62 -3.80
C THR A 104 -16.70 3.81 -4.09
N TYR A 105 -17.14 3.54 -5.31
CA TYR A 105 -18.55 3.59 -5.66
C TYR A 105 -19.36 2.50 -4.96
N GLU A 106 -18.97 1.23 -5.09
CA GLU A 106 -19.72 0.07 -4.58
C GLU A 106 -19.80 0.04 -3.06
N MET A 107 -18.69 0.33 -2.37
CA MET A 107 -18.61 0.24 -0.91
C MET A 107 -18.84 1.58 -0.22
N GLY A 108 -18.54 2.69 -0.88
CA GLY A 108 -18.56 4.03 -0.27
C GLY A 108 -19.75 4.90 -0.64
N ILE A 109 -20.30 4.78 -1.86
CA ILE A 109 -21.39 5.64 -2.34
C ILE A 109 -22.72 4.87 -2.35
N LEU A 110 -22.74 3.69 -2.96
CA LEU A 110 -23.94 2.90 -3.18
C LEU A 110 -24.75 2.61 -1.90
N PRO A 111 -24.14 2.30 -0.74
CA PRO A 111 -24.90 2.05 0.49
C PRO A 111 -25.63 3.29 1.04
N PHE A 112 -25.15 4.50 0.75
CA PHE A 112 -25.73 5.76 1.25
C PHE A 112 -26.61 6.46 0.21
N MET A 113 -26.31 6.27 -1.09
CA MET A 113 -27.02 6.90 -2.20
C MET A 113 -27.34 5.86 -3.28
N PRO A 114 -28.30 4.95 -3.02
CA PRO A 114 -28.69 3.93 -3.99
C PRO A 114 -29.26 4.58 -5.26
N GLY A 115 -28.66 4.28 -6.41
CA GLY A 115 -29.07 4.83 -7.72
C GLY A 115 -28.28 6.04 -8.20
N PHE A 116 -27.27 6.51 -7.44
CA PHE A 116 -26.35 7.52 -7.94
C PHE A 116 -25.59 7.02 -9.18
N ASN A 117 -25.41 7.87 -10.19
CA ASN A 117 -24.81 7.44 -11.46
C ASN A 117 -23.33 7.06 -11.28
N ILE A 118 -22.97 5.83 -11.65
CA ILE A 118 -21.60 5.30 -11.56
C ILE A 118 -20.57 6.12 -12.33
N LEU A 119 -20.93 6.67 -13.50
CA LEU A 119 -20.04 7.50 -14.31
C LEU A 119 -19.78 8.85 -13.63
N ALA A 120 -20.82 9.44 -13.04
CA ALA A 120 -20.69 10.69 -12.29
C ALA A 120 -19.82 10.49 -11.03
N ALA A 121 -20.05 9.41 -10.27
CA ALA A 121 -19.22 9.04 -9.13
C ALA A 121 -17.75 8.83 -9.52
N SER A 122 -17.52 8.07 -10.59
CA SER A 122 -16.17 7.78 -11.08
C SER A 122 -15.46 9.06 -11.55
N LEU A 123 -16.17 9.95 -12.26
CA LEU A 123 -15.63 11.23 -12.71
C LEU A 123 -15.22 12.11 -11.52
N ILE A 124 -16.09 12.25 -10.51
CA ILE A 124 -15.79 13.02 -9.29
C ILE A 124 -14.57 12.41 -8.58
N TYR A 125 -14.55 11.08 -8.41
CA TYR A 125 -13.43 10.37 -7.78
C TYR A 125 -12.10 10.65 -8.51
N PHE A 126 -12.05 10.54 -9.84
CA PHE A 126 -10.83 10.78 -10.59
C PHE A 126 -10.42 12.26 -10.63
N LEU A 127 -11.37 13.20 -10.63
CA LEU A 127 -11.07 14.63 -10.53
C LEU A 127 -10.42 14.97 -9.18
N ILE A 128 -10.92 14.41 -8.09
CA ILE A 128 -10.32 14.57 -6.76
C ILE A 128 -8.90 13.98 -6.75
N ASN A 129 -8.72 12.77 -7.29
CA ASN A 129 -7.40 12.16 -7.37
C ASN A 129 -6.42 13.02 -8.18
N ILE A 130 -6.84 13.51 -9.35
CA ILE A 130 -6.02 14.42 -10.18
C ILE A 130 -5.64 15.67 -9.40
N TYR A 131 -6.57 16.27 -8.65
CA TYR A 131 -6.28 17.45 -7.84
C TYR A 131 -5.15 17.20 -6.82
N PHE A 132 -5.12 16.03 -6.18
CA PHE A 132 -4.06 15.68 -5.24
C PHE A 132 -2.74 15.26 -5.91
N THR A 133 -2.80 14.68 -7.12
CA THR A 133 -1.62 14.15 -7.82
C THR A 133 -0.96 15.12 -8.78
N ILE A 134 -1.64 16.20 -9.20
CA ILE A 134 -1.10 17.19 -10.14
C ILE A 134 0.18 17.87 -9.62
N ASN A 135 0.36 17.92 -8.30
CA ASN A 135 1.57 18.44 -7.68
C ASN A 135 2.42 17.29 -7.11
N GLU A 136 3.23 16.67 -7.97
CA GLU A 136 4.11 15.55 -7.65
C GLU A 136 4.97 15.78 -6.40
N SER A 137 5.44 17.02 -6.20
CA SER A 137 6.27 17.39 -5.04
C SER A 137 5.52 17.30 -3.71
N LYS A 138 4.20 17.44 -3.72
CA LYS A 138 3.35 17.41 -2.52
C LYS A 138 2.66 16.06 -2.31
N VAL A 139 2.65 15.15 -3.28
CA VAL A 139 1.97 13.85 -3.15
C VAL A 139 2.45 13.08 -1.91
N ILE A 140 3.76 13.00 -1.71
CA ILE A 140 4.35 12.32 -0.55
C ILE A 140 3.96 13.03 0.76
N ASP A 141 3.89 14.36 0.76
CA ASP A 141 3.45 15.15 1.91
C ASP A 141 1.97 14.92 2.23
N TYR A 142 1.10 14.83 1.21
CA TYR A 142 -0.32 14.52 1.40
C TYR A 142 -0.51 13.11 1.94
N ILE A 143 0.21 12.12 1.40
CA ILE A 143 0.16 10.74 1.92
C ILE A 143 0.59 10.73 3.39
N GLY A 144 1.76 11.28 3.71
CA GLY A 144 2.33 11.18 5.05
C GLY A 144 1.63 12.03 6.13
N LYS A 145 1.22 13.27 5.80
CA LYS A 145 0.67 14.21 6.79
C LYS A 145 -0.85 14.20 6.88
N LEU A 146 -1.55 13.86 5.78
CA LEU A 146 -3.01 13.89 5.73
C LEU A 146 -3.60 12.48 5.71
N MET A 147 -3.15 11.61 4.80
CA MET A 147 -3.73 10.27 4.66
C MET A 147 -3.34 9.34 5.80
N THR A 148 -2.07 9.31 6.24
CA THR A 148 -1.65 8.41 7.33
C THR A 148 -2.43 8.63 8.62
N PRO A 149 -2.58 9.87 9.15
CA PRO A 149 -3.37 10.08 10.37
C PRO A 149 -4.85 9.73 10.19
N PHE A 150 -5.42 10.05 9.02
CA PHE A 150 -6.80 9.72 8.69
C PHE A 150 -7.03 8.20 8.65
N LEU A 151 -6.11 7.44 8.05
CA LEU A 151 -6.16 5.97 8.01
C LEU A 151 -6.12 5.36 9.40
N PHE A 152 -5.23 5.85 10.27
CA PHE A 152 -5.17 5.37 11.66
C PHE A 152 -6.43 5.72 12.45
N ALA A 153 -6.98 6.93 12.26
CA ALA A 153 -8.23 7.31 12.89
C ALA A 153 -9.40 6.42 12.43
N MET A 154 -9.52 6.16 11.12
CA MET A 154 -10.53 5.24 10.57
C MET A 154 -10.35 3.81 11.09
N LEU A 155 -9.12 3.30 11.12
CA LEU A 155 -8.84 1.98 11.68
C LEU A 155 -9.26 1.90 13.15
N ALA A 156 -8.92 2.90 13.96
CA ALA A 156 -9.32 2.95 15.35
C ALA A 156 -10.85 2.96 15.49
N ILE A 157 -11.54 3.78 14.70
CA ILE A 157 -13.01 3.84 14.70
C ILE A 157 -13.63 2.49 14.33
N ILE A 158 -13.15 1.84 13.26
CA ILE A 158 -13.66 0.53 12.82
C ILE A 158 -13.47 -0.53 13.92
N ILE A 159 -12.28 -0.57 14.54
CA ILE A 159 -11.99 -1.51 15.64
C ILE A 159 -12.91 -1.22 16.84
N THR A 160 -13.04 0.04 17.25
CA THR A 160 -13.88 0.42 18.39
C THR A 160 -15.35 0.06 18.14
N ILE A 161 -15.90 0.40 16.97
CA ILE A 161 -17.29 0.07 16.62
C ILE A 161 -17.46 -1.45 16.55
N GLY A 162 -16.53 -2.17 15.93
CA GLY A 162 -16.59 -3.63 15.81
C GLY A 162 -16.59 -4.36 17.17
N VAL A 163 -15.92 -3.80 18.18
CA VAL A 163 -15.89 -4.37 19.54
C VAL A 163 -17.10 -3.95 20.37
N VAL A 164 -17.52 -2.68 20.29
CA VAL A 164 -18.59 -2.12 21.14
C VAL A 164 -19.98 -2.43 20.60
N ASN A 165 -20.16 -2.46 19.28
CA ASN A 165 -21.44 -2.68 18.61
C ASN A 165 -21.26 -3.71 17.47
N PRO A 166 -21.08 -4.99 17.80
CA PRO A 166 -20.88 -6.03 16.79
C PRO A 166 -22.15 -6.22 15.95
N ILE A 167 -21.98 -6.31 14.63
CA ILE A 167 -23.06 -6.47 13.64
C ILE A 167 -23.80 -7.81 13.83
N GLY A 168 -23.19 -8.77 14.53
CA GLY A 168 -23.79 -10.05 14.89
C GLY A 168 -22.90 -10.84 15.87
N GLY A 169 -23.42 -11.95 16.40
CA GLY A 169 -22.65 -12.88 17.23
C GLY A 169 -21.65 -13.71 16.43
N ILE A 170 -20.63 -14.25 17.09
CA ILE A 170 -19.68 -15.18 16.47
C ILE A 170 -20.41 -16.50 16.18
N THR A 171 -20.71 -16.77 14.92
CA THR A 171 -21.35 -18.01 14.48
C THR A 171 -20.33 -19.09 14.16
N VAL A 172 -20.80 -20.34 14.14
CA VAL A 172 -20.02 -21.47 13.60
C VAL A 172 -19.74 -21.17 12.12
N SER A 173 -18.47 -21.21 11.75
CA SER A 173 -18.02 -20.85 10.41
C SER A 173 -18.10 -22.04 9.46
N ASP A 174 -18.98 -21.95 8.46
CA ASP A 174 -19.05 -22.89 7.33
C ASP A 174 -17.96 -22.65 6.28
N ALA A 175 -17.02 -21.73 6.54
CA ALA A 175 -15.94 -21.44 5.60
C ALA A 175 -15.10 -22.69 5.33
N VAL A 176 -15.16 -23.14 4.07
CA VAL A 176 -14.29 -24.17 3.49
C VAL A 176 -12.97 -23.50 3.14
N ASN A 177 -11.86 -24.03 3.66
CA ASN A 177 -10.52 -23.52 3.45
C ASN A 177 -10.34 -22.01 3.79
N PRO A 178 -10.54 -21.61 5.06
CA PRO A 178 -10.42 -20.21 5.51
C PRO A 178 -9.03 -19.62 5.22
N PHE A 179 -7.98 -20.45 5.33
CA PHE A 179 -6.61 -20.06 5.01
C PHE A 179 -6.44 -19.71 3.53
N GLY A 180 -6.83 -20.62 2.63
CA GLY A 180 -6.66 -20.42 1.19
C GLY A 180 -7.43 -19.21 0.67
N ARG A 181 -8.65 -18.98 1.19
CA ARG A 181 -9.43 -17.80 0.86
C ARG A 181 -8.70 -16.51 1.26
N ALA A 182 -8.26 -16.42 2.51
CA ALA A 182 -7.57 -15.23 2.99
C ALA A 182 -6.19 -15.04 2.35
N PHE A 183 -5.50 -16.14 2.01
CA PHE A 183 -4.26 -16.11 1.24
C PHE A 183 -4.48 -15.48 -0.14
N SER A 184 -5.55 -15.86 -0.85
CA SER A 184 -5.90 -15.26 -2.14
C SER A 184 -6.28 -13.78 -2.02
N GLU A 185 -7.10 -13.41 -1.03
CA GLU A 185 -7.47 -12.01 -0.80
C GLU A 185 -6.24 -11.14 -0.46
N GLY A 186 -5.32 -11.64 0.38
CA GLY A 186 -4.07 -10.95 0.68
C GLY A 186 -3.19 -10.75 -0.55
N TYR A 187 -3.14 -11.73 -1.47
CA TYR A 187 -2.44 -11.58 -2.75
C TYR A 187 -3.13 -10.55 -3.66
N GLN A 188 -4.47 -10.54 -3.66
CA GLN A 188 -5.27 -9.61 -4.45
C GLN A 188 -5.18 -8.16 -3.97
N THR A 189 -4.57 -7.85 -2.82
CA THR A 189 -4.25 -6.46 -2.44
C THR A 189 -3.35 -5.77 -3.47
N MET A 190 -2.64 -6.55 -4.31
CA MET A 190 -1.65 -6.09 -5.29
C MET A 190 -0.40 -5.43 -4.69
N ASP A 191 -0.28 -5.42 -3.36
CA ASP A 191 0.87 -4.85 -2.66
C ASP A 191 2.18 -5.55 -3.01
N ALA A 192 2.13 -6.85 -3.31
CA ALA A 192 3.31 -7.61 -3.69
C ALA A 192 3.92 -7.07 -5.00
N LEU A 193 3.09 -6.71 -5.99
CA LEU A 193 3.54 -6.11 -7.25
C LEU A 193 3.99 -4.67 -7.05
N ALA A 194 3.28 -3.91 -6.21
CA ALA A 194 3.64 -2.54 -5.89
C ALA A 194 4.95 -2.46 -5.11
N SER A 195 5.27 -3.49 -4.32
CA SER A 195 6.41 -3.46 -3.42
C SER A 195 7.74 -3.32 -4.11
N VAL A 196 7.92 -3.98 -5.26
CA VAL A 196 9.16 -3.91 -6.03
C VAL A 196 9.37 -2.54 -6.67
N VAL A 197 8.29 -1.84 -7.04
CA VAL A 197 8.36 -0.49 -7.62
C VAL A 197 8.56 0.55 -6.52
N PHE A 198 7.72 0.54 -5.47
CA PHE A 198 7.78 1.51 -4.38
C PHE A 198 9.07 1.40 -3.57
N ALA A 199 9.58 0.19 -3.33
CA ALA A 199 10.87 0.02 -2.68
C ALA A 199 11.99 0.68 -3.48
N GLY A 200 12.01 0.52 -4.82
CA GLY A 200 12.98 1.18 -5.69
C GLY A 200 12.94 2.71 -5.54
N ILE A 201 11.74 3.30 -5.61
CA ILE A 201 11.53 4.75 -5.47
C ILE A 201 12.04 5.25 -4.11
N ILE A 202 11.67 4.59 -3.02
CA ILE A 202 12.06 5.01 -1.67
C ILE A 202 13.57 4.86 -1.46
N ILE A 203 14.15 3.72 -1.86
CA ILE A 203 15.59 3.48 -1.71
C ILE A 203 16.39 4.57 -2.47
N ASN A 204 15.97 4.90 -3.68
CA ASN A 204 16.63 5.93 -4.49
C ASN A 204 16.44 7.34 -3.88
N SER A 205 15.23 7.68 -3.42
CA SER A 205 15.00 8.96 -2.74
C SER A 205 15.82 9.11 -1.44
N VAL A 206 15.97 8.04 -0.67
CA VAL A 206 16.81 8.03 0.54
C VAL A 206 18.29 8.20 0.19
N LYS A 207 18.77 7.54 -0.87
CA LYS A 207 20.15 7.72 -1.38
C LYS A 207 20.39 9.16 -1.81
N GLU A 208 19.47 9.77 -2.53
CA GLU A 208 19.56 11.17 -2.98
C GLU A 208 19.62 12.14 -1.79
N ARG A 209 18.69 12.03 -0.83
CA ARG A 209 18.70 12.85 0.39
C ARG A 209 19.98 12.65 1.23
N GLY A 210 20.49 11.42 1.28
CA GLY A 210 21.75 11.08 1.95
C GLY A 210 22.97 11.73 1.26
N ASN A 211 23.00 11.69 -0.07
CA ASN A 211 24.05 12.30 -0.89
C ASN A 211 24.00 13.82 -0.83
N GLU A 212 22.80 14.43 -0.83
CA GLU A 212 22.61 15.88 -0.70
C GLU A 212 23.09 16.40 0.67
N LYS A 213 22.76 15.68 1.76
CA LYS A 213 23.31 15.96 3.11
C LYS A 213 24.84 15.84 3.15
N ARG A 214 25.42 14.89 2.40
CA ARG A 214 26.88 14.67 2.32
C ARG A 214 27.57 15.75 1.47
N GLY A 215 26.93 16.20 0.38
CA GLY A 215 27.36 17.30 -0.47
C GLY A 215 27.33 18.66 0.22
N LYS A 216 26.27 18.96 0.98
CA LYS A 216 26.20 20.17 1.84
C LYS A 216 27.30 20.19 2.90
N LYS A 217 27.57 19.06 3.55
CA LYS A 217 28.70 18.94 4.51
C LYS A 217 30.07 19.14 3.86
N ARG A 218 30.24 18.68 2.61
CA ARG A 218 31.50 18.83 1.88
C ARG A 218 31.72 20.27 1.39
N LYS A 219 30.65 20.98 0.95
CA LYS A 219 30.72 22.42 0.64
C LYS A 219 31.05 23.28 1.86
N LEU A 220 30.46 22.99 3.02
CA LEU A 220 30.77 23.70 4.26
C LEU A 220 32.23 23.53 4.70
N LYS A 221 32.83 22.36 4.44
CA LYS A 221 34.23 22.08 4.80
C LYS A 221 35.25 22.79 3.88
N ILE A 222 34.87 23.11 2.64
CA ILE A 222 35.73 23.81 1.68
C ILE A 222 35.68 25.34 1.88
N ILE A 223 34.63 25.86 2.53
CA ILE A 223 34.48 27.30 2.83
C ILE A 223 35.12 27.66 4.19
N SER A 224 35.56 26.65 4.96
CA SER A 224 36.16 26.82 6.30
C SER A 224 37.68 26.58 6.35
N GLU A 225 38.34 26.46 5.20
CA GLU A 225 39.80 26.45 5.04
C GLU A 225 40.24 27.71 4.29
#